data_AF-A0A1I6GFN8-F1
#
_entry.id   AF-A0A1I6GFN8-F1
#
_cell.length_a   1.000
_cell.length_b   1.000
_cell.length_c   1.000
_cell.angle_alpha   90.00
_cell.angle_beta   90.00
_cell.angle_gamma   90.00
#
_symmetry.space_group_name_H-M   'P 1'
#
loop_
_entity.id
_entity.type
_entity.pdbx_description
1 polymer ?
#
loop_
_entity_poly.entity_id
_entity_poly.type
_entity_poly.pdbx_seq_one_letter_code
_entity_poly.pdbx_strand_id
1 'polypeptide(L)'
;MRPIRFEEADGPDRTQIGEGLTRVAVEADRLETGRAAGKYFLRHDDGCAVCGAAVRTGKPFYLDPETGEILCETHGSERRAGE
;
A
#
# COMPACT_ATOMS: atom_id res chain seq x y z
N MET A 1 -6.95 4.71 -13.01
CA MET A 1 -5.68 5.29 -12.49
C MET A 1 -4.76 4.12 -12.19
N ARG A 2 -3.45 4.26 -12.46
CA ARG A 2 -2.52 3.14 -12.26
C ARG A 2 -2.24 2.86 -10.79
N PRO A 3 -2.14 1.58 -10.38
CA PRO A 3 -1.63 1.23 -9.07
C PRO A 3 -0.27 1.89 -8.80
N ILE A 4 -0.15 2.52 -7.63
CA ILE A 4 1.06 3.14 -7.13
C ILE A 4 1.95 2.00 -6.60
N ARG A 5 3.16 1.89 -7.14
CA ARG A 5 4.12 0.89 -6.69
C ARG A 5 4.92 1.44 -5.51
N PHE A 6 5.03 0.63 -4.46
CA PHE A 6 6.00 0.79 -3.41
C PHE A 6 7.15 -0.18 -3.66
N GLU A 7 8.39 0.31 -3.59
CA GLU A 7 9.57 -0.52 -3.85
C GLU A 7 9.79 -1.52 -2.72
N GLU A 8 9.59 -1.09 -1.48
CA GLU A 8 9.79 -1.90 -0.29
C GLU A 8 8.77 -1.52 0.78
N ALA A 9 8.20 -2.53 1.45
CA ALA A 9 7.42 -2.33 2.67
C ALA A 9 8.34 -2.24 3.90
N ASP A 10 8.10 -1.27 4.79
CA ASP A 10 8.82 -1.18 6.07
C ASP A 10 8.47 -2.36 7.00
N GLY A 11 7.24 -2.86 6.91
CA GLY A 11 6.69 -3.87 7.80
C GLY A 11 5.59 -4.71 7.15
N PRO A 12 5.21 -5.83 7.77
CA PRO A 12 4.10 -6.63 7.28
C PRO A 12 2.76 -5.91 7.42
N ASP A 13 2.55 -5.15 8.51
CA ASP A 13 1.26 -4.49 8.80
C ASP A 13 1.15 -3.08 8.24
N ARG A 14 2.29 -2.41 7.98
CA ARG A 14 2.32 -1.00 7.58
C ARG A 14 3.62 -0.60 6.89
N THR A 15 3.54 0.46 6.10
CA THR A 15 4.66 1.14 5.45
C THR A 15 4.60 2.63 5.76
N GLN A 16 5.72 3.24 6.11
CA GLN A 16 5.83 4.67 6.31
C GLN A 16 5.73 5.38 4.95
N ILE A 17 4.90 6.42 4.90
CA ILE A 17 4.66 7.17 3.67
C ILE A 17 4.99 8.65 3.83
N GLY A 18 5.38 9.28 2.73
CA GLY A 18 5.56 10.73 2.67
C GLY A 18 4.25 11.48 2.46
N GLU A 19 4.30 12.82 2.65
CA GLU A 19 3.13 13.71 2.54
C GLU A 19 2.40 13.62 1.19
N GLY A 20 3.12 13.33 0.10
CA GLY A 20 2.54 13.16 -1.22
C GLY A 20 1.59 11.98 -1.37
N LEU A 21 1.68 10.97 -0.48
CA LEU A 21 0.83 9.78 -0.50
C LEU A 21 -0.24 9.81 0.60
N THR A 22 -0.15 10.75 1.55
CA THR A 22 -1.10 10.87 2.66
C THR A 22 -2.52 11.04 2.16
N ARG A 23 -2.75 11.85 1.12
CA ARG A 23 -4.09 12.05 0.57
C ARG A 23 -4.71 10.75 0.06
N VAL A 24 -3.95 9.98 -0.72
CA VAL A 24 -4.42 8.67 -1.24
C VAL A 24 -4.69 7.71 -0.09
N ALA A 25 -3.82 7.67 0.93
CA ALA A 25 -4.02 6.83 2.10
C ALA A 25 -5.27 7.22 2.93
N VAL A 26 -5.62 8.51 2.98
CA VAL A 26 -6.88 8.98 3.61
C VAL A 26 -8.07 8.56 2.77
N GLU A 27 -8.05 8.79 1.46
CA GLU A 27 -9.14 8.42 0.55
C GLU A 27 -9.38 6.90 0.55
N ALA A 28 -8.33 6.12 0.80
CA ALA A 28 -8.36 4.67 0.95
C ALA A 28 -8.73 4.17 2.37
N ASP A 29 -9.04 5.05 3.34
CA ASP A 29 -9.27 4.73 4.75
C ASP A 29 -8.14 3.91 5.42
N ARG A 30 -6.90 4.11 4.96
CA ARG A 30 -5.72 3.31 5.36
C ARG A 30 -4.61 4.12 6.00
N LEU A 31 -4.81 5.41 6.19
CA LEU A 31 -3.86 6.27 6.88
C LEU A 31 -3.89 6.00 8.39
N GLU A 32 -2.74 5.60 8.94
CA GLU A 32 -2.44 5.64 10.38
C GLU A 32 -1.48 6.81 10.68
N THR A 33 -1.76 7.56 11.75
CA THR A 33 -0.93 8.70 12.20
C THR A 33 -0.62 8.62 13.70
N GLY A 34 0.33 9.45 14.17
CA GLY A 34 0.57 9.63 15.61
C GLY A 34 1.48 8.59 16.27
N ARG A 35 2.34 7.93 15.49
CA ARG A 35 3.33 6.97 16.03
C ARG A 35 4.64 7.67 16.39
N ALA A 36 5.34 7.14 17.40
CA ALA A 36 6.67 7.63 17.75
C ALA A 36 7.71 7.45 16.62
N ALA A 37 7.50 6.47 15.73
CA ALA A 37 8.42 6.15 14.64
C ALA A 37 8.26 7.04 13.39
N GLY A 38 7.18 7.81 13.27
CA GLY A 38 6.92 8.60 12.06
C GLY A 38 5.56 9.27 12.05
N LYS A 39 5.31 10.11 11.04
CA LYS A 39 4.10 10.95 10.99
C LYS A 39 2.92 10.28 10.28
N TYR A 40 3.18 9.52 9.20
CA TYR A 40 2.16 8.92 8.35
C TYR A 40 2.54 7.49 7.96
N PHE A 41 1.61 6.57 8.12
CA PHE A 41 1.77 5.16 7.78
C PHE A 41 0.58 4.70 6.95
N LEU A 42 0.85 3.95 5.89
CA LEU A 42 -0.16 3.21 5.14
C LEU A 42 -0.33 1.84 5.80
N ARG A 43 -1.57 1.50 6.17
CA ARG A 43 -1.92 0.16 6.66
C ARG A 43 -2.02 -0.84 5.51
N HIS A 44 -1.53 -2.05 5.74
CA HIS A 44 -1.65 -3.16 4.80
C HIS A 44 -2.84 -4.08 5.11
N ASP A 45 -3.33 -4.05 6.36
CA ASP A 45 -4.43 -4.89 6.84
C ASP A 45 -4.22 -6.38 6.50
N ASP A 46 -5.21 -7.02 5.89
CA ASP A 46 -5.19 -8.44 5.50
C ASP A 46 -4.28 -8.74 4.28
N GLY A 47 -3.59 -7.74 3.73
CA GLY A 47 -2.71 -7.88 2.58
C GLY A 47 -3.43 -7.70 1.24
N CYS A 48 -3.08 -8.52 0.25
CA CYS A 48 -3.57 -8.36 -1.12
C CYS A 48 -5.09 -8.59 -1.22
N ALA A 49 -5.83 -7.63 -1.77
CA ALA A 49 -7.28 -7.73 -1.94
C ALA A 49 -7.74 -8.86 -2.90
N VAL A 50 -6.85 -9.36 -3.76
CA VAL A 50 -7.19 -10.40 -4.75
C VAL A 50 -6.98 -11.81 -4.20
N CYS A 51 -5.84 -12.05 -3.53
CA CYS A 51 -5.47 -13.39 -3.09
C CYS A 51 -5.20 -13.52 -1.58
N GLY A 52 -5.36 -12.45 -0.81
CA GLY A 52 -5.06 -12.43 0.63
C GLY A 52 -3.57 -12.57 0.96
N ALA A 53 -2.68 -12.47 -0.02
CA ALA A 53 -1.25 -12.58 0.24
C ALA A 53 -0.78 -11.39 1.10
N ALA A 54 -0.22 -11.71 2.28
CA ALA A 54 0.35 -10.72 3.17
C ALA A 54 1.50 -9.93 2.52
N VAL A 55 1.58 -8.63 2.83
CA VAL A 55 2.73 -7.80 2.47
C VAL A 55 3.93 -8.25 3.29
N ARG A 56 5.10 -8.28 2.66
CA ARG A 56 6.35 -8.71 3.30
C ARG A 56 7.31 -7.54 3.40
N THR A 57 7.97 -7.40 4.55
CA THR A 57 9.05 -6.42 4.75
C THR A 57 10.13 -6.57 3.67
N GLY A 58 10.59 -5.44 3.12
CA GLY A 58 11.61 -5.40 2.08
C GLY A 58 11.15 -5.98 0.73
N LYS A 59 9.84 -6.13 0.52
CA LYS A 59 9.27 -6.55 -0.77
C LYS A 59 8.36 -5.47 -1.33
N PRO A 60 8.27 -5.38 -2.67
CA PRO A 60 7.37 -4.44 -3.31
C PRO A 60 5.92 -4.88 -3.12
N PHE A 61 5.06 -3.88 -3.10
CA PHE A 61 3.61 -4.02 -3.12
C PHE A 61 3.00 -2.83 -3.84
N TYR A 62 1.69 -2.84 -4.03
CA TYR A 62 0.98 -1.78 -4.72
C TYR A 62 -0.21 -1.30 -3.91
N LEU A 63 -0.50 -0.01 -4.03
CA LEU A 63 -1.75 0.60 -3.60
C LEU A 63 -2.54 0.99 -4.85
N ASP A 64 -3.77 0.52 -4.95
CA ASP A 64 -4.70 0.98 -5.96
C ASP A 64 -5.35 2.29 -5.48
N PRO A 65 -5.07 3.45 -6.12
CA PRO A 65 -5.58 4.74 -5.64
C PRO A 65 -7.07 4.94 -5.93
N GLU A 66 -7.69 4.09 -6.75
CA GLU A 66 -9.12 4.20 -7.08
C GLU A 66 -9.99 3.47 -6.06
N THR A 67 -9.51 2.31 -5.62
CA THR A 67 -10.24 1.43 -4.69
C THR A 67 -9.69 1.48 -3.27
N GLY A 68 -8.46 1.96 -3.10
CA GLY A 68 -7.72 1.88 -1.84
C GLY A 68 -7.12 0.51 -1.55
N GLU A 69 -7.26 -0.47 -2.45
CA GLU A 69 -6.81 -1.85 -2.24
C GLU A 69 -5.28 -1.98 -2.18
N ILE A 70 -4.78 -2.90 -1.33
CA ILE A 70 -3.38 -3.32 -1.36
C ILE A 70 -3.33 -4.49 -2.34
N LEU A 71 -2.30 -4.52 -3.18
CA LEU A 71 -2.04 -5.63 -4.09
C LEU A 71 -0.62 -6.14 -3.88
N CYS A 72 -0.47 -7.47 -3.92
CA CYS A 72 0.84 -8.08 -3.96
C CYS A 72 1.56 -7.74 -5.27
N GLU A 73 2.85 -8.06 -5.35
CA GLU A 73 3.68 -7.77 -6.53
C GLU A 73 3.03 -8.25 -7.84
N THR A 74 2.55 -9.49 -7.86
CA THR A 74 1.89 -10.12 -9.02
C THR A 74 0.65 -9.35 -9.47
N HIS A 75 -0.41 -9.31 -8.66
CA HIS A 75 -1.67 -8.67 -9.05
C HIS A 75 -1.55 -7.15 -9.28
N GLY A 76 -0.67 -6.47 -8.54
CA GLY A 76 -0.41 -5.05 -8.75
C GLY A 76 0.29 -4.80 -10.10
N SER A 77 1.24 -5.65 -10.47
CA SER A 77 1.90 -5.58 -11.78
C SER A 77 0.95 -5.90 -12.93
N GLU A 78 0.08 -6.90 -12.77
CA GLU A 78 -0.95 -7.27 -13.76
C GLU A 78 -1.93 -6.12 -14.01
N ARG A 79 -2.50 -5.54 -12.93
CA ARG A 79 -3.39 -4.36 -13.05
C ARG A 79 -2.70 -3.17 -13.69
N ARG A 80 -1.42 -2.95 -13.39
CA ARG A 80 -0.64 -1.84 -13.96
C ARG A 80 -0.26 -2.05 -15.43
N ALA A 81 -0.20 -3.29 -15.89
CA ALA A 81 0.15 -3.67 -17.26
C ALA A 81 -1.08 -3.86 -18.17
N GLY A 82 -2.26 -4.07 -17.60
CA GLY A 82 -3.51 -4.31 -18.32
C GLY A 82 -4.30 -3.05 -18.76
N GLU A 83 -3.70 -1.86 -18.71
CA GLU A 83 -4.28 -0.63 -19.31
C GLU A 83 -3.86 -0.46 -20.77
#